data_AF-A0A6S7LF99-F1
#
_entry.id   AF-A0A6S7LF99-F1
#
_cell.length_a   1.000
_cell.length_b   1.000
_cell.length_c   1.000
_cell.angle_alpha   90.00
_cell.angle_beta   90.00
_cell.angle_gamma   90.00
#
_symmetry.space_group_name_H-M   'P 1'
#
loop_
_entity.id
_entity.type
_entity.pdbx_description
1 polymer ?
#
loop_
_entity_poly.entity_id
_entity_poly.type
_entity_poly.pdbx_seq_one_letter_code
_entity_poly.pdbx_strand_id
1 'polypeptide(L)'
;HKKFNQKFGLCHTLLLVGAWSQAKETMDKLPKFAAVSEQPVVEAMCKLIHVLIEPIYRQYSSKAARGRPYPYKLSTGPEQCKVFGDLTDCVFPLLFNLGPYLSFDPILMAKVIRVGRTFLKENPNVTGQDKDVKLLAVWNGLIELVDQVLFPSLSLLECNPSIAEEVWILLKAFPYNIRYCLYGRWKNQSYNLHPKLIDARAKTIKKAKYIAKRLSKENVKQSGRQIGKLSHSNPGVLFEYILSQIQKYDNFIGPVVDSLKYLTPMSYDVLAYCIIEALANPEKERLKLDDTNISEWLKSKLLFV
;
A
#
# COMPACT_ATOMS: atom_id res chain seq x y z
N HIS A 1 6.54 -33.17 -4.65
CA HIS A 1 6.60 -32.69 -6.05
C HIS A 1 5.23 -32.15 -6.48
N LYS A 2 5.00 -30.83 -6.39
CA LYS A 2 3.87 -30.22 -7.12
C LYS A 2 4.12 -30.52 -8.61
N LYS A 3 3.24 -31.27 -9.28
CA LYS A 3 3.26 -31.37 -10.75
C LYS A 3 3.29 -29.92 -11.26
N PHE A 4 4.37 -29.53 -11.95
CA PHE A 4 4.45 -28.22 -12.58
C PHE A 4 3.26 -28.13 -13.54
N ASN A 5 2.24 -27.38 -13.16
CA ASN A 5 1.12 -27.09 -14.04
C ASN A 5 1.70 -26.38 -15.26
N GLN A 6 1.59 -27.02 -16.42
CA GLN A 6 2.20 -26.54 -17.67
C GLN A 6 1.78 -25.10 -17.99
N LYS A 7 0.57 -24.68 -17.57
CA LYS A 7 0.10 -23.29 -17.75
C LYS A 7 0.94 -22.28 -16.98
N PHE A 8 1.30 -22.57 -15.73
CA PHE A 8 2.17 -21.68 -14.94
C PHE A 8 3.61 -21.71 -15.44
N GLY A 9 4.09 -22.89 -15.89
CA GLY A 9 5.39 -23.02 -16.56
C GLY A 9 5.46 -22.16 -17.82
N LEU A 10 4.41 -22.18 -18.64
CA LEU A 10 4.32 -21.37 -19.86
C LEU A 10 4.29 -19.87 -19.54
N CYS A 11 3.48 -19.41 -18.57
CA CYS A 11 3.50 -18.01 -18.13
C CYS A 11 4.89 -17.58 -17.67
N HIS A 12 5.56 -18.40 -16.86
CA HIS A 12 6.91 -18.14 -16.39
C HIS A 12 7.90 -17.99 -17.56
N THR A 13 7.91 -18.92 -18.53
CA THR A 13 8.81 -18.84 -19.68
C THR A 13 8.53 -17.65 -20.59
N LEU A 14 7.25 -17.32 -20.82
CA LEU A 14 6.85 -16.17 -21.65
C LEU A 14 7.29 -14.85 -21.00
N LEU A 15 7.11 -14.71 -19.68
CA LEU A 15 7.57 -13.54 -18.92
C LEU A 15 9.10 -13.43 -18.94
N LEU A 16 9.81 -14.55 -18.82
CA LEU A 16 11.27 -14.55 -18.90
C LEU A 16 11.75 -13.99 -20.23
N VAL A 17 11.21 -14.44 -21.37
CA VAL A 17 11.62 -13.93 -22.70
C VAL A 17 11.07 -12.55 -23.06
N GLY A 18 10.22 -11.98 -22.20
CA GLY A 18 9.60 -10.66 -22.37
C GLY A 18 8.33 -10.63 -23.24
N ALA A 19 7.78 -11.79 -23.60
CA ALA A 19 6.56 -11.93 -24.41
C ALA A 19 5.29 -11.61 -23.58
N TRP A 20 5.16 -10.34 -23.16
CA TRP A 20 4.10 -9.88 -22.25
C TRP A 20 2.70 -10.10 -22.81
N SER A 21 2.46 -9.79 -24.08
CA SER A 21 1.11 -9.92 -24.68
C SER A 21 0.61 -11.37 -24.62
N GLN A 22 1.46 -12.34 -24.95
CA GLN A 22 1.15 -13.76 -24.89
C GLN A 22 1.04 -14.27 -23.45
N ALA A 23 1.91 -13.79 -22.56
CA ALA A 23 1.84 -14.09 -21.14
C ALA A 23 0.50 -13.62 -20.57
N LYS A 24 0.10 -12.39 -20.88
CA LYS A 24 -1.17 -11.80 -20.45
C LYS A 24 -2.37 -12.59 -20.96
N GLU A 25 -2.41 -12.94 -22.24
CA GLU A 25 -3.50 -13.76 -22.80
C GLU A 25 -3.61 -15.13 -22.09
N THR A 26 -2.47 -15.72 -21.72
CA THR A 26 -2.45 -16.98 -20.97
C THR A 26 -2.92 -16.79 -19.53
N MET A 27 -2.54 -15.68 -18.90
CA MET A 27 -2.94 -15.31 -17.54
C MET A 27 -4.43 -14.96 -17.45
N ASP A 28 -5.00 -14.31 -18.46
CA ASP A 28 -6.41 -13.94 -18.54
C ASP A 28 -7.33 -15.18 -18.63
N LYS A 29 -6.81 -16.32 -19.09
CA LYS A 29 -7.50 -17.62 -19.10
C LYS A 29 -7.50 -18.32 -17.73
N LEU A 30 -6.84 -17.75 -16.73
CA LEU A 30 -6.75 -18.28 -15.37
C LEU A 30 -7.56 -17.38 -14.41
N PRO A 31 -7.97 -17.90 -13.23
CA PRO A 31 -8.58 -17.05 -12.22
C PRO A 31 -7.68 -15.85 -11.88
N LYS A 32 -8.30 -14.70 -11.59
CA LYS A 32 -7.59 -13.45 -11.31
C LYS A 32 -6.50 -13.68 -10.26
N PHE A 33 -5.27 -13.26 -10.59
CA PHE A 33 -4.07 -13.42 -9.76
C PHE A 33 -3.58 -14.85 -9.48
N ALA A 34 -4.18 -15.89 -10.08
CA ALA A 34 -3.73 -17.27 -9.88
C ALA A 34 -2.30 -17.49 -10.37
N ALA A 35 -1.95 -16.95 -11.55
CA ALA A 35 -0.62 -17.09 -12.11
C ALA A 35 0.45 -16.42 -11.22
N VAL A 36 0.21 -15.17 -10.82
CA VAL A 36 1.10 -14.41 -9.90
C VAL A 36 0.97 -14.84 -8.45
N SER A 37 0.24 -15.91 -8.14
CA SER A 37 0.32 -16.53 -6.80
C SER A 37 1.48 -17.51 -6.68
N GLU A 38 1.97 -18.02 -7.82
CA GLU A 38 3.11 -18.92 -7.89
C GLU A 38 4.42 -18.14 -7.99
N GLN A 39 5.35 -18.46 -7.08
CA GLN A 39 6.59 -17.71 -6.89
C GLN A 39 7.43 -17.53 -8.17
N PRO A 40 7.64 -18.56 -9.02
CA PRO A 40 8.44 -18.38 -10.25
C PRO A 40 7.84 -17.33 -11.20
N VAL A 41 6.51 -17.28 -11.31
CA VAL A 41 5.80 -16.35 -12.20
C VAL A 41 5.95 -14.92 -11.69
N VAL A 42 5.75 -14.69 -10.38
CA VAL A 42 5.95 -13.39 -9.74
C VAL A 42 7.37 -12.89 -9.95
N GLU A 43 8.36 -13.73 -9.69
CA GLU A 43 9.77 -13.35 -9.83
C GLU A 43 10.11 -13.00 -11.27
N ALA A 44 9.65 -13.77 -12.26
CA ALA A 44 9.84 -13.44 -13.67
C ALA A 44 9.14 -12.14 -14.07
N MET A 45 7.95 -11.89 -13.54
CA MET A 45 7.22 -10.64 -13.79
C MET A 45 7.95 -9.44 -13.17
N CYS A 46 8.44 -9.54 -11.92
CA CYS A 46 9.25 -8.51 -11.28
C CYS A 46 10.54 -8.24 -12.07
N LYS A 47 11.21 -9.29 -12.56
CA LYS A 47 12.40 -9.17 -13.43
C LYS A 47 12.10 -8.38 -14.70
N LEU A 48 10.99 -8.70 -15.36
CA LEU A 48 10.55 -7.98 -16.55
C LEU A 48 10.32 -6.49 -16.24
N ILE A 49 9.59 -6.17 -15.17
CA ILE A 49 9.33 -4.78 -14.77
C ILE A 49 10.63 -4.05 -14.42
N HIS A 50 11.58 -4.70 -13.72
CA HIS A 50 12.90 -4.11 -13.44
C HIS A 50 13.59 -3.66 -14.73
N VAL A 51 13.55 -4.49 -15.78
CA VAL A 51 14.20 -4.17 -17.07
C VAL A 51 13.48 -3.01 -17.76
N LEU A 52 12.14 -2.98 -17.73
CA LEU A 52 11.35 -1.93 -18.38
C LEU A 52 11.51 -0.56 -17.71
N ILE A 53 11.53 -0.51 -16.39
CA ILE A 53 11.63 0.74 -15.62
C ILE A 53 13.07 1.25 -15.45
N GLU A 54 14.09 0.43 -15.79
CA GLU A 54 15.49 0.75 -15.51
C GLU A 54 15.98 2.08 -16.12
N PRO A 55 15.69 2.43 -17.40
CA PRO A 55 16.23 3.65 -17.98
C PRO A 55 15.70 4.91 -17.29
N ILE A 56 14.37 5.02 -17.13
CA ILE A 56 13.75 6.15 -16.44
C ILE A 56 14.15 6.18 -14.96
N TYR A 57 14.23 5.04 -14.28
CA TYR A 57 14.71 4.98 -12.90
C TYR A 57 16.14 5.52 -12.80
N ARG A 58 17.05 5.11 -13.70
CA ARG A 58 18.45 5.59 -13.68
C ARG A 58 18.58 7.07 -14.01
N GLN A 59 17.76 7.58 -14.92
CA GLN A 59 17.76 9.00 -15.27
C GLN A 59 17.48 9.88 -14.04
N TYR A 60 16.50 9.50 -13.23
CA TYR A 60 15.99 10.32 -12.12
C TYR A 60 16.46 9.90 -10.72
N SER A 61 17.11 8.74 -10.58
CA SER A 61 17.66 8.29 -9.29
C SER A 61 19.08 8.80 -9.06
N SER A 62 19.40 9.05 -7.78
CA SER A 62 20.75 9.39 -7.35
C SER A 62 21.72 8.23 -7.60
N LYS A 63 23.01 8.53 -7.81
CA LYS A 63 24.04 7.51 -8.04
C LYS A 63 24.06 6.43 -6.95
N ALA A 64 23.86 6.81 -5.69
CA ALA A 64 23.79 5.89 -4.55
C ALA A 64 22.58 4.94 -4.60
N ALA A 65 21.48 5.34 -5.24
CA ALA A 65 20.23 4.57 -5.29
C ALA A 65 20.14 3.63 -6.52
N ARG A 66 21.02 3.78 -7.53
CA ARG A 66 20.93 3.05 -8.81
C ARG A 66 21.21 1.56 -8.70
N GLY A 67 22.03 1.14 -7.73
CA GLY A 67 22.45 -0.24 -7.59
C GLY A 67 23.06 -0.81 -8.88
N ARG A 68 23.13 -2.15 -8.96
CA ARG A 68 23.57 -2.84 -10.19
C ARG A 68 22.41 -2.94 -11.18
N PRO A 69 22.65 -2.69 -12.47
CA PRO A 69 21.62 -2.87 -13.48
C PRO A 69 21.24 -4.34 -13.56
N TYR A 70 19.98 -4.62 -13.87
CA TYR A 70 19.56 -5.98 -14.17
C TYR A 70 20.27 -6.42 -15.46
N PRO A 71 21.04 -7.53 -15.46
CA PRO A 71 21.87 -7.92 -16.60
C PRO A 71 21.05 -8.49 -17.78
N TYR A 72 19.73 -8.36 -17.73
CA TYR A 72 18.81 -9.03 -18.64
C TYR A 72 18.54 -8.19 -19.89
N LYS A 73 18.87 -8.75 -21.06
CA LYS A 73 18.47 -8.20 -22.36
C LYS A 73 17.20 -8.89 -22.81
N LEU A 74 16.16 -8.10 -23.04
CA LEU A 74 14.92 -8.58 -23.65
C LEU A 74 15.21 -9.09 -25.06
N SER A 75 14.87 -10.35 -25.33
CA SER A 75 14.94 -10.91 -26.68
C SER A 75 13.72 -10.52 -27.52
N THR A 76 12.58 -10.38 -26.85
CA THR A 76 11.28 -9.96 -27.39
C THR A 76 10.54 -9.17 -26.30
N GLY A 77 9.66 -8.24 -26.64
CA GLY A 77 8.80 -7.59 -25.63
C GLY A 77 8.60 -6.09 -25.78
N PRO A 78 7.90 -5.45 -24.82
CA PRO A 78 7.67 -4.01 -24.83
C PRO A 78 8.99 -3.24 -24.69
N GLU A 79 9.04 -2.05 -25.31
CA GLU A 79 10.19 -1.18 -25.22
C GLU A 79 10.40 -0.68 -23.77
N GLN A 80 11.65 -0.42 -23.41
CA GLN A 80 11.95 0.12 -22.09
C GLN A 80 11.43 1.57 -21.97
N CYS A 81 10.91 1.93 -20.80
CA CYS A 81 10.40 3.27 -20.55
C CYS A 81 11.54 4.29 -20.53
N LYS A 82 11.44 5.29 -21.40
CA LYS A 82 12.42 6.39 -21.48
C LYS A 82 11.84 7.69 -20.95
N VAL A 83 10.54 7.92 -21.14
CA VAL A 83 9.82 9.10 -20.64
C VAL A 83 8.68 8.68 -19.73
N PHE A 84 8.20 9.61 -18.89
CA PHE A 84 7.12 9.30 -17.93
C PHE A 84 5.86 8.80 -18.60
N GLY A 85 5.52 9.34 -19.78
CA GLY A 85 4.36 8.90 -20.54
C GLY A 85 4.38 7.40 -20.86
N ASP A 86 5.55 6.78 -21.00
CA ASP A 86 5.64 5.35 -21.36
C ASP A 86 5.16 4.43 -20.23
N LEU A 87 5.08 4.95 -18.99
CA LEU A 87 4.68 4.17 -17.82
C LEU A 87 3.27 3.58 -17.98
N THR A 88 2.34 4.32 -18.60
CA THR A 88 0.94 3.87 -18.78
C THR A 88 0.83 2.66 -19.69
N ASP A 89 1.69 2.58 -20.69
CA ASP A 89 1.60 1.57 -21.74
C ASP A 89 2.51 0.37 -21.43
N CYS A 90 3.63 0.62 -20.76
CA CYS A 90 4.69 -0.37 -20.57
C CYS A 90 4.73 -0.97 -19.16
N VAL A 91 4.60 -0.17 -18.09
CA VAL A 91 4.89 -0.62 -16.71
C VAL A 91 3.63 -0.83 -15.89
N PHE A 92 2.67 0.11 -15.95
CA PHE A 92 1.42 0.03 -15.20
C PHE A 92 0.60 -1.22 -15.53
N PRO A 93 0.45 -1.67 -16.79
CA PRO A 93 -0.31 -2.89 -17.09
C PRO A 93 0.27 -4.13 -16.40
N LEU A 94 1.60 -4.22 -16.30
CA LEU A 94 2.26 -5.29 -15.55
C LEU A 94 2.01 -5.14 -14.05
N LEU A 95 2.20 -3.95 -13.49
CA LEU A 95 1.98 -3.72 -12.05
C LEU A 95 0.54 -4.02 -11.61
N PHE A 96 -0.47 -3.66 -12.42
CA PHE A 96 -1.87 -3.96 -12.12
C PHE A 96 -2.20 -5.45 -12.20
N ASN A 97 -1.57 -6.19 -13.11
CA ASN A 97 -1.69 -7.65 -13.16
C ASN A 97 -0.93 -8.35 -12.04
N LEU A 98 0.14 -7.73 -11.54
CA LEU A 98 0.90 -8.20 -10.38
C LEU A 98 0.13 -7.96 -9.08
N GLY A 99 -0.51 -6.80 -8.93
CA GLY A 99 -1.31 -6.45 -7.75
C GLY A 99 -0.52 -6.50 -6.44
N PRO A 100 -1.04 -7.11 -5.35
CA PRO A 100 -0.39 -7.12 -4.04
C PRO A 100 0.91 -7.94 -4.00
N TYR A 101 1.20 -8.71 -5.06
CA TYR A 101 2.37 -9.58 -5.13
C TYR A 101 3.66 -8.81 -5.43
N LEU A 102 3.60 -7.49 -5.64
CA LEU A 102 4.79 -6.63 -5.60
C LEU A 102 5.50 -6.67 -4.22
N SER A 103 4.80 -7.12 -3.17
CA SER A 103 5.39 -7.45 -1.86
C SER A 103 6.54 -8.46 -1.92
N PHE A 104 6.65 -9.28 -2.97
CA PHE A 104 7.77 -10.22 -3.14
C PHE A 104 9.08 -9.52 -3.54
N ASP A 105 9.02 -8.29 -4.05
CA ASP A 105 10.20 -7.53 -4.45
C ASP A 105 10.13 -6.08 -3.91
N PRO A 106 10.53 -5.86 -2.65
CA PRO A 106 10.58 -4.52 -2.05
C PRO A 106 11.51 -3.55 -2.80
N ILE A 107 12.53 -4.06 -3.50
CA ILE A 107 13.46 -3.23 -4.27
C ILE A 107 12.73 -2.66 -5.48
N LEU A 108 11.97 -3.49 -6.21
CA LEU A 108 11.12 -3.02 -7.30
C LEU A 108 10.08 -2.01 -6.81
N MET A 109 9.44 -2.30 -5.68
CA MET A 109 8.49 -1.39 -5.06
C MET A 109 9.11 -0.02 -4.79
N ALA A 110 10.32 0.03 -4.22
CA ALA A 110 11.05 1.28 -4.01
C ALA A 110 11.40 2.00 -5.32
N LYS A 111 11.81 1.29 -6.39
CA LYS A 111 12.07 1.90 -7.70
C LYS A 111 10.81 2.57 -8.26
N VAL A 112 9.69 1.85 -8.25
CA VAL A 112 8.39 2.33 -8.74
C VAL A 112 7.95 3.57 -7.97
N ILE A 113 8.01 3.53 -6.63
CA ILE A 113 7.67 4.67 -5.77
C ILE A 113 8.55 5.88 -6.08
N ARG A 114 9.86 5.70 -6.25
CA ARG A 114 10.80 6.78 -6.53
C ARG A 114 10.55 7.40 -7.90
N VAL A 115 10.26 6.62 -8.93
CA VAL A 115 9.87 7.14 -10.26
C VAL A 115 8.59 7.94 -10.16
N GLY A 116 7.55 7.41 -9.49
CA GLY A 116 6.28 8.13 -9.29
C GLY A 116 6.46 9.44 -8.53
N ARG A 117 7.30 9.44 -7.48
CA ARG A 117 7.65 10.67 -6.73
C ARG A 117 8.32 11.69 -7.63
N THR A 118 9.29 11.28 -8.45
CA THR A 118 9.96 12.21 -9.35
C THR A 118 8.99 12.76 -10.39
N PHE A 119 8.10 11.93 -10.94
CA PHE A 119 7.04 12.40 -11.83
C PHE A 119 6.20 13.52 -11.19
N LEU A 120 5.72 13.32 -9.95
CA LEU A 120 4.93 14.33 -9.24
C LEU A 120 5.71 15.62 -8.98
N LYS A 121 7.02 15.52 -8.73
CA LYS A 121 7.89 16.67 -8.51
C LYS A 121 8.13 17.47 -9.79
N GLU A 122 8.39 16.78 -10.91
CA GLU A 122 8.65 17.42 -12.21
C GLU A 122 7.37 17.99 -12.84
N ASN A 123 6.19 17.48 -12.44
CA ASN A 123 4.89 17.85 -13.03
C ASN A 123 3.88 18.31 -11.95
N PRO A 124 4.16 19.39 -11.18
CA PRO A 124 3.31 19.81 -10.07
C PRO A 124 1.91 20.27 -10.51
N ASN A 125 1.77 20.77 -11.75
CA ASN A 125 0.53 21.34 -12.28
C ASN A 125 -0.19 20.40 -13.28
N VAL A 126 0.10 19.09 -13.26
CA VAL A 126 -0.45 18.11 -14.20
C VAL A 126 -1.99 18.05 -14.22
N THR A 127 -2.64 18.50 -13.14
CA THR A 127 -4.10 18.55 -13.02
C THR A 127 -4.73 19.87 -13.48
N GLY A 128 -3.95 20.85 -13.95
CA GLY A 128 -4.36 22.21 -14.38
C GLY A 128 -5.12 22.27 -15.73
N GLN A 129 -5.38 23.45 -16.29
CA GLN A 129 -6.29 23.59 -17.45
C GLN A 129 -5.65 23.19 -18.82
N ASP A 130 -4.35 23.40 -19.03
CA ASP A 130 -3.62 23.01 -20.25
C ASP A 130 -2.97 21.63 -20.09
N LYS A 131 -3.75 20.56 -20.30
CA LYS A 131 -3.33 19.19 -19.95
C LYS A 131 -2.69 18.45 -21.13
N ASP A 132 -1.44 18.03 -20.96
CA ASP A 132 -0.91 16.89 -21.69
C ASP A 132 -1.68 15.63 -21.24
N VAL A 133 -2.47 15.06 -22.17
CA VAL A 133 -3.31 13.88 -21.94
C VAL A 133 -2.48 12.70 -21.44
N LYS A 134 -1.24 12.53 -21.93
CA LYS A 134 -0.38 11.40 -21.58
C LYS A 134 0.16 11.55 -20.14
N LEU A 135 0.56 12.76 -19.74
CA LEU A 135 0.98 13.02 -18.36
C LEU A 135 -0.18 12.92 -17.37
N LEU A 136 -1.38 13.37 -17.75
CA LEU A 136 -2.57 13.19 -16.93
C LEU A 136 -2.90 11.70 -16.72
N ALA A 137 -2.75 10.87 -17.76
CA ALA A 137 -2.91 9.43 -17.66
C ALA A 137 -1.89 8.80 -16.69
N VAL A 138 -0.64 9.29 -16.68
CA VAL A 138 0.38 8.86 -15.69
C VAL A 138 -0.05 9.23 -14.27
N TRP A 139 -0.54 10.46 -14.05
CA TRP A 139 -1.01 10.90 -12.74
C TRP A 139 -2.18 10.05 -12.22
N ASN A 140 -3.18 9.79 -13.06
CA ASN A 140 -4.30 8.90 -12.73
C ASN A 140 -3.80 7.48 -12.45
N GLY A 141 -2.91 6.96 -13.29
CA GLY A 141 -2.31 5.64 -13.12
C GLY A 141 -1.49 5.51 -11.82
N LEU A 142 -0.84 6.58 -11.34
CA LEU A 142 -0.16 6.58 -10.04
C LEU A 142 -1.14 6.48 -8.87
N ILE A 143 -2.30 7.14 -8.94
CA ILE A 143 -3.34 7.02 -7.92
C ILE A 143 -3.87 5.58 -7.89
N GLU A 144 -4.18 5.03 -9.05
CA GLU A 144 -4.63 3.64 -9.18
C GLU A 144 -3.55 2.64 -8.71
N LEU A 145 -2.28 2.93 -8.98
CA LEU A 145 -1.13 2.14 -8.54
C LEU A 145 -1.00 2.15 -7.01
N VAL A 146 -1.23 3.29 -6.36
CA VAL A 146 -1.25 3.34 -4.89
C VAL A 146 -2.38 2.44 -4.35
N ASP A 147 -3.58 2.58 -4.90
CA ASP A 147 -4.80 1.90 -4.46
C ASP A 147 -4.75 0.37 -4.65
N GLN A 148 -4.38 -0.08 -5.85
CA GLN A 148 -4.48 -1.50 -6.24
C GLN A 148 -3.18 -2.29 -6.04
N VAL A 149 -2.03 -1.62 -5.94
CA VAL A 149 -0.72 -2.29 -5.93
C VAL A 149 0.06 -1.95 -4.67
N LEU A 150 0.40 -0.67 -4.43
CA LEU A 150 1.34 -0.31 -3.37
C LEU A 150 0.76 -0.54 -1.97
N PHE A 151 -0.47 -0.10 -1.70
CA PHE A 151 -1.13 -0.31 -0.42
C PHE A 151 -1.40 -1.79 -0.11
N PRO A 152 -2.00 -2.57 -1.03
CA PRO A 152 -2.11 -4.01 -0.86
C PRO A 152 -0.76 -4.70 -0.65
N SER A 153 0.29 -4.31 -1.38
CA SER A 153 1.62 -4.88 -1.21
C SER A 153 2.23 -4.54 0.14
N LEU A 154 2.08 -3.29 0.60
CA LEU A 154 2.54 -2.86 1.92
C LEU A 154 1.86 -3.64 3.05
N SER A 155 0.55 -3.93 2.90
CA SER A 155 -0.20 -4.78 3.83
C SER A 155 0.34 -6.21 3.94
N LEU A 156 0.90 -6.76 2.85
CA LEU A 156 1.51 -8.09 2.83
C LEU A 156 2.96 -8.11 3.31
N LEU A 157 3.67 -6.98 3.28
CA LEU A 157 5.04 -6.89 3.79
C LEU A 157 5.04 -7.01 5.32
N GLU A 158 5.88 -7.91 5.83
CA GLU A 158 6.20 -7.94 7.25
C GLU A 158 7.02 -6.70 7.60
N CYS A 159 6.47 -5.84 8.48
CA CYS A 159 7.10 -4.65 9.07
C CYS A 159 8.35 -4.14 8.33
N ASN A 160 8.14 -3.34 7.28
CA ASN A 160 9.22 -2.70 6.53
C ASN A 160 9.10 -1.17 6.63
N PRO A 161 9.70 -0.54 7.67
CA PRO A 161 9.62 0.90 7.88
C PRO A 161 10.19 1.70 6.70
N SER A 162 11.21 1.18 6.03
CA SER A 162 11.86 1.86 4.90
C SER A 162 10.92 1.99 3.70
N ILE A 163 10.18 0.93 3.36
CA ILE A 163 9.17 0.99 2.30
C ILE A 163 7.97 1.83 2.72
N ALA A 164 7.51 1.72 3.96
CA ALA A 164 6.44 2.56 4.48
C ALA A 164 6.78 4.06 4.39
N GLU A 165 8.03 4.43 4.68
CA GLU A 165 8.50 5.81 4.54
C GLU A 165 8.58 6.25 3.07
N GLU A 166 9.05 5.40 2.15
CA GLU A 166 9.02 5.75 0.71
C GLU A 166 7.58 5.94 0.21
N VAL A 167 6.64 5.09 0.64
CA VAL A 167 5.20 5.26 0.36
C VAL A 167 4.70 6.59 0.91
N TRP A 168 5.03 6.94 2.16
CA TRP A 168 4.67 8.23 2.75
C TRP A 168 5.16 9.42 1.91
N ILE A 169 6.42 9.38 1.48
CA ILE A 169 7.02 10.47 0.70
C ILE A 169 6.30 10.62 -0.66
N LEU A 170 5.82 9.54 -1.26
CA LEU A 170 4.94 9.60 -2.43
C LEU A 170 3.57 10.17 -2.08
N LEU A 171 2.93 9.68 -1.01
CA LEU A 171 1.60 10.10 -0.61
C LEU A 171 1.51 11.59 -0.33
N LYS A 172 2.47 12.15 0.42
CA LYS A 172 2.45 13.57 0.82
C LYS A 172 2.55 14.55 -0.36
N ALA A 173 2.92 14.06 -1.56
CA ALA A 173 2.89 14.86 -2.77
C ALA A 173 1.48 14.96 -3.39
N PHE A 174 0.54 14.08 -3.01
CA PHE A 174 -0.86 14.19 -3.41
C PHE A 174 -1.64 15.15 -2.49
N PRO A 175 -2.64 15.86 -3.04
CA PRO A 175 -3.62 16.60 -2.26
C PRO A 175 -4.28 15.72 -1.18
N TYR A 176 -4.59 16.31 -0.02
CA TYR A 176 -5.10 15.55 1.14
C TYR A 176 -6.42 14.81 0.85
N ASN A 177 -7.30 15.39 0.03
CA ASN A 177 -8.55 14.76 -0.38
C ASN A 177 -8.32 13.44 -1.14
N ILE A 178 -7.32 13.40 -2.02
CA ILE A 178 -6.94 12.17 -2.72
C ILE A 178 -6.36 11.16 -1.73
N ARG A 179 -5.46 11.60 -0.83
CA ARG A 179 -4.90 10.72 0.23
C ARG A 179 -6.00 10.07 1.07
N TYR A 180 -7.00 10.83 1.51
CA TYR A 180 -8.05 10.33 2.40
C TYR A 180 -9.02 9.41 1.68
N CYS A 181 -9.31 9.68 0.40
CA CYS A 181 -10.03 8.73 -0.46
C CYS A 181 -9.27 7.40 -0.57
N LEU A 182 -7.95 7.45 -0.79
CA LEU A 182 -7.11 6.25 -0.88
C LEU A 182 -7.07 5.48 0.45
N TYR A 183 -6.98 6.16 1.60
CA TYR A 183 -7.04 5.50 2.91
C TYR A 183 -8.37 4.81 3.15
N GLY A 184 -9.48 5.41 2.74
CA GLY A 184 -10.79 4.78 2.85
C GLY A 184 -10.93 3.52 2.02
N ARG A 185 -10.44 3.53 0.77
CA ARG A 185 -10.40 2.32 -0.07
C ARG A 185 -9.48 1.27 0.53
N TRP A 186 -8.29 1.66 0.98
CA TRP A 186 -7.33 0.75 1.59
C TRP A 186 -7.90 0.03 2.80
N LYS A 187 -8.48 0.78 3.74
CA LYS A 187 -9.05 0.23 4.97
C LYS A 187 -10.28 -0.64 4.70
N ASN A 188 -11.20 -0.17 3.86
CA ASN A 188 -12.56 -0.73 3.80
C ASN A 188 -12.78 -1.69 2.62
N GLN A 189 -11.98 -1.60 1.55
CA GLN A 189 -12.20 -2.37 0.32
C GLN A 189 -11.01 -3.29 0.00
N SER A 190 -9.77 -2.79 0.05
CA SER A 190 -8.60 -3.52 -0.48
C SER A 190 -8.38 -4.89 0.16
N TYR A 191 -8.66 -5.04 1.47
CA TYR A 191 -8.46 -6.33 2.16
C TYR A 191 -9.36 -7.45 1.65
N ASN A 192 -10.52 -7.13 1.06
CA ASN A 192 -11.48 -8.12 0.58
C ASN A 192 -11.17 -8.59 -0.85
N LEU A 193 -10.19 -7.97 -1.52
CA LEU A 193 -9.86 -8.26 -2.91
C LEU A 193 -9.02 -9.54 -3.09
N HIS A 194 -8.27 -9.94 -2.06
CA HIS A 194 -7.36 -11.09 -2.14
C HIS A 194 -7.35 -11.94 -0.86
N PRO A 195 -7.35 -13.28 -0.96
CA PRO A 195 -7.27 -14.16 0.21
C PRO A 195 -6.07 -13.88 1.13
N LYS A 196 -4.89 -13.55 0.55
CA LYS A 196 -3.70 -13.19 1.34
C LYS A 196 -3.89 -11.91 2.16
N LEU A 197 -4.66 -10.95 1.66
CA LEU A 197 -4.95 -9.71 2.39
C LEU A 197 -5.96 -9.96 3.51
N ILE A 198 -6.95 -10.84 3.31
CA ILE A 198 -7.87 -11.28 4.37
C ILE A 198 -7.08 -11.90 5.52
N ASP A 199 -6.13 -12.78 5.22
CA ASP A 199 -5.24 -13.37 6.22
C ASP A 199 -4.35 -12.31 6.90
N ALA A 200 -3.78 -11.36 6.14
CA ALA A 200 -3.00 -10.25 6.70
C ALA A 200 -3.84 -9.37 7.66
N ARG A 201 -5.10 -9.11 7.32
CA ARG A 201 -6.06 -8.40 8.19
C ARG A 201 -6.31 -9.18 9.47
N ALA A 202 -6.61 -10.47 9.37
CA ALA A 202 -6.86 -11.34 10.53
C ALA A 202 -5.63 -11.42 11.47
N LYS A 203 -4.43 -11.59 10.90
CA LYS A 203 -3.16 -11.55 11.63
C LYS A 203 -2.93 -10.21 12.33
N THR A 204 -3.23 -9.10 11.66
CA THR A 204 -3.10 -7.75 12.23
C THR A 204 -4.06 -7.57 13.41
N ILE A 205 -5.34 -7.94 13.25
CA ILE A 205 -6.33 -7.87 14.33
C ILE A 205 -5.91 -8.74 15.52
N LYS A 206 -5.42 -9.96 15.27
CA LYS A 206 -4.93 -10.86 16.33
C LYS A 206 -3.77 -10.22 17.10
N LYS A 207 -2.80 -9.63 16.41
CA LYS A 207 -1.66 -8.93 17.04
C LYS A 207 -2.11 -7.66 17.78
N ALA A 208 -3.01 -6.86 17.20
CA ALA A 208 -3.56 -5.67 17.84
C ALA A 208 -4.30 -6.02 19.16
N LYS A 209 -5.14 -7.06 19.14
CA LYS A 209 -5.79 -7.63 20.34
C LYS A 209 -4.76 -8.07 21.39
N TYR A 210 -3.71 -8.77 20.97
CA TYR A 210 -2.65 -9.24 21.85
C TYR A 210 -1.92 -8.08 22.57
N ILE A 211 -1.61 -7.01 21.84
CA ILE A 211 -0.92 -5.84 22.40
C ILE A 211 -1.86 -5.05 23.30
N ALA A 212 -3.09 -4.76 22.86
CA ALA A 212 -4.05 -3.98 23.63
C ALA A 212 -4.39 -4.61 24.99
N LYS A 213 -4.50 -5.95 25.05
CA LYS A 213 -4.74 -6.67 26.32
C LYS A 213 -3.62 -6.53 27.34
N ARG A 214 -2.42 -6.13 26.91
CA ARG A 214 -1.26 -5.98 27.78
C ARG A 214 -0.83 -4.54 27.96
N LEU A 215 -1.33 -3.60 27.15
CA LEU A 215 -0.88 -2.22 27.17
C LEU A 215 -1.19 -1.57 28.53
N SER A 216 -0.13 -1.18 29.24
CA SER A 216 -0.19 -0.46 30.51
C SER A 216 0.87 0.64 30.54
N LYS A 217 0.80 1.54 31.53
CA LYS A 217 1.81 2.59 31.74
C LYS A 217 3.21 2.00 31.92
N GLU A 218 3.33 0.84 32.56
CA GLU A 218 4.61 0.20 32.87
C GLU A 218 5.30 -0.38 31.62
N ASN A 219 4.54 -0.91 30.66
CA ASN A 219 5.10 -1.57 29.47
C ASN A 219 4.94 -0.79 28.18
N VAL A 220 4.54 0.49 28.27
CA VAL A 220 4.19 1.34 27.13
C VAL A 220 5.31 1.47 26.09
N LYS A 221 6.58 1.43 26.51
CA LYS A 221 7.72 1.47 25.59
C LYS A 221 7.78 0.25 24.67
N GLN A 222 7.53 -0.95 25.22
CA GLN A 222 7.58 -2.20 24.46
C GLN A 222 6.32 -2.34 23.59
N SER A 223 5.15 -2.17 24.21
CA SER A 223 3.85 -2.25 23.52
C SER A 223 3.73 -1.18 22.44
N GLY A 224 4.17 0.05 22.71
CA GLY A 224 4.17 1.15 21.75
C GLY A 224 5.08 0.89 20.54
N ARG A 225 6.26 0.28 20.72
CA ARG A 225 7.09 -0.16 19.58
C ARG A 225 6.40 -1.24 18.75
N GLN A 226 5.66 -2.15 19.38
CA GLN A 226 4.88 -3.16 18.65
C GLN A 226 3.72 -2.54 17.87
N ILE A 227 3.05 -1.53 18.43
CA ILE A 227 2.02 -0.73 17.75
C ILE A 227 2.63 -0.02 16.53
N GLY A 228 3.76 0.66 16.69
CA GLY A 228 4.47 1.30 15.57
C GLY A 228 4.84 0.32 14.46
N LYS A 229 5.37 -0.86 14.81
CA LYS A 229 5.67 -1.90 13.82
C LYS A 229 4.44 -2.37 13.03
N LEU A 230 3.30 -2.51 13.69
CA LEU A 230 2.05 -2.88 13.01
C LEU A 230 1.51 -1.75 12.12
N SER A 231 1.67 -0.50 12.55
CA SER A 231 1.14 0.67 11.83
C SER A 231 1.86 0.92 10.51
N HIS A 232 3.10 0.44 10.34
CA HIS A 232 3.83 0.59 9.08
C HIS A 232 3.21 -0.22 7.92
N SER A 233 2.65 -1.41 8.21
CA SER A 233 2.08 -2.28 7.19
C SER A 233 0.56 -2.15 7.11
N ASN A 234 -0.14 -2.09 8.25
CA ASN A 234 -1.61 -2.19 8.30
C ASN A 234 -2.23 -1.16 9.27
N PRO A 235 -2.02 0.16 9.06
CA PRO A 235 -2.44 1.21 9.98
C PRO A 235 -3.96 1.32 10.13
N GLY A 236 -4.73 1.25 9.04
CA GLY A 236 -6.19 1.39 9.11
C GLY A 236 -6.85 0.31 9.98
N VAL A 237 -6.44 -0.95 9.81
CA VAL A 237 -6.94 -2.08 10.60
C VAL A 237 -6.54 -1.96 12.08
N LEU A 238 -5.31 -1.50 12.34
CA LEU A 238 -4.80 -1.29 13.69
C LEU A 238 -5.59 -0.19 14.42
N PHE A 239 -5.75 0.98 13.78
CA PHE A 239 -6.39 2.14 14.39
C PHE A 239 -7.90 1.95 14.53
N GLU A 240 -8.56 1.27 13.61
CA GLU A 240 -9.96 0.85 13.78
C GLU A 240 -10.13 0.08 15.10
N TYR A 241 -9.24 -0.89 15.37
CA TYR A 241 -9.28 -1.65 16.61
C TYR A 241 -8.93 -0.80 17.84
N ILE A 242 -7.83 -0.03 17.81
CA ILE A 242 -7.41 0.82 18.95
C ILE A 242 -8.50 1.83 19.31
N LEU A 243 -9.08 2.53 18.33
CA LEU A 243 -10.17 3.48 18.55
C LEU A 243 -11.40 2.80 19.15
N SER A 244 -11.69 1.55 18.76
CA SER A 244 -12.77 0.77 19.37
C SER A 244 -12.53 0.46 20.85
N GLN A 245 -11.27 0.34 21.28
CA GLN A 245 -10.91 0.10 22.68
C GLN A 245 -10.97 1.38 23.50
N ILE A 246 -10.47 2.50 22.95
CA ILE A 246 -10.57 3.83 23.59
C ILE A 246 -12.03 4.18 23.90
N GLN A 247 -12.94 3.88 22.96
CA GLN A 247 -14.37 4.13 23.16
C GLN A 247 -15.03 3.28 24.25
N LYS A 248 -14.37 2.20 24.70
CA LYS A 248 -14.90 1.26 25.69
C LYS A 248 -14.24 1.41 27.06
N TYR A 249 -13.02 1.93 27.10
CA TYR A 249 -12.15 1.90 28.28
C TYR A 249 -11.37 3.21 28.43
N ASP A 250 -11.81 4.12 29.30
CA ASP A 250 -11.17 5.43 29.49
C ASP A 250 -9.74 5.31 30.04
N ASN A 251 -9.47 4.31 30.89
CA ASN A 251 -8.14 4.03 31.42
C ASN A 251 -7.13 3.59 30.35
N PHE A 252 -7.60 3.23 29.15
CA PHE A 252 -6.78 2.85 28.01
C PHE A 252 -6.21 4.07 27.27
N ILE A 253 -6.81 5.25 27.41
CA ILE A 253 -6.44 6.47 26.66
C ILE A 253 -4.97 6.85 26.91
N GLY A 254 -4.59 7.02 28.19
CA GLY A 254 -3.24 7.44 28.56
C GLY A 254 -2.14 6.53 27.97
N PRO A 255 -2.16 5.21 28.22
CA PRO A 255 -1.20 4.28 27.62
C PRO A 255 -1.18 4.27 26.08
N VAL A 256 -2.32 4.50 25.41
CA VAL A 256 -2.34 4.61 23.94
C VAL A 256 -1.64 5.88 23.49
N VAL A 257 -1.96 7.05 24.06
CA VAL A 257 -1.33 8.33 23.71
C VAL A 257 0.19 8.25 23.87
N ASP A 258 0.67 7.68 24.97
CA ASP A 258 2.09 7.45 25.23
C ASP A 258 2.76 6.49 24.22
N SER A 259 1.98 5.58 23.63
CA SER A 259 2.43 4.66 22.58
C SER A 259 2.51 5.32 21.20
N LEU A 260 1.72 6.38 20.95
CA LEU A 260 1.66 7.03 19.64
C LEU A 260 2.99 7.68 19.23
N LYS A 261 3.87 8.03 20.18
CA LYS A 261 5.20 8.59 19.88
C LYS A 261 6.10 7.70 19.01
N TYR A 262 5.75 6.41 18.87
CA TYR A 262 6.46 5.45 18.02
C TYR A 262 5.88 5.35 16.60
N LEU A 263 4.87 6.16 16.27
CA LEU A 263 4.26 6.20 14.94
C LEU A 263 5.10 7.00 13.94
N THR A 264 5.01 6.60 12.68
CA THR A 264 5.55 7.37 11.55
C THR A 264 4.56 8.46 11.12
N PRO A 265 5.00 9.49 10.37
CA PRO A 265 4.10 10.51 9.83
C PRO A 265 2.92 9.94 9.03
N MET A 266 3.13 8.91 8.19
CA MET A 266 2.05 8.21 7.50
C MET A 266 1.05 7.58 8.47
N SER A 267 1.55 6.97 9.55
CA SER A 267 0.67 6.36 10.56
C SER A 267 -0.18 7.42 11.26
N TYR A 268 0.37 8.60 11.56
CA TYR A 268 -0.39 9.72 12.09
C TYR A 268 -1.46 10.22 11.11
N ASP A 269 -1.13 10.33 9.82
CA ASP A 269 -2.08 10.79 8.80
C ASP A 269 -3.24 9.79 8.59
N VAL A 270 -2.95 8.49 8.62
CA VAL A 270 -3.99 7.44 8.59
C VAL A 270 -4.79 7.40 9.89
N LEU A 271 -4.18 7.67 11.05
CA LEU A 271 -4.90 7.80 12.32
C LEU A 271 -5.89 8.97 12.27
N ALA A 272 -5.47 10.13 11.74
CA ALA A 272 -6.36 11.28 11.55
C ALA A 272 -7.56 10.92 10.66
N TYR A 273 -7.33 10.23 9.54
CA TYR A 273 -8.40 9.69 8.71
C TYR A 273 -9.34 8.76 9.50
N CYS A 274 -8.80 7.82 10.28
CA CYS A 274 -9.61 6.89 11.08
C CYS A 274 -10.45 7.60 12.15
N ILE A 275 -9.93 8.69 12.75
CA ILE A 275 -10.67 9.53 13.69
C ILE A 275 -11.85 10.21 12.98
N ILE A 276 -11.61 10.83 11.82
CA ILE A 276 -12.66 11.50 11.03
C ILE A 276 -13.75 10.51 10.64
N GLU A 277 -13.36 9.34 10.11
CA GLU A 277 -14.29 8.27 9.75
C GLU A 277 -15.09 7.79 10.97
N ALA A 278 -14.44 7.65 12.13
CA ALA A 278 -15.12 7.24 13.36
C ALA A 278 -16.07 8.32 13.92
N LEU A 279 -15.82 9.61 13.67
CA LEU A 279 -16.71 10.71 14.04
C LEU A 279 -17.89 10.87 13.06
N ALA A 280 -17.68 10.48 11.80
CA ALA A 280 -18.69 10.52 10.75
C ALA A 280 -19.66 9.33 10.78
N ASN A 281 -19.45 8.32 11.63
CA ASN A 281 -20.30 7.12 11.68
C ASN A 281 -21.75 7.46 12.09
N PRO A 282 -22.75 7.28 11.21
CA PRO A 282 -24.15 7.63 11.47
C PRO A 282 -24.87 6.61 12.37
N GLU A 283 -24.35 5.38 12.49
CA GLU A 283 -24.93 4.33 13.34
C GLU A 283 -24.71 4.59 14.83
N LYS A 284 -23.95 5.64 15.18
CA LYS A 284 -23.68 6.01 16.56
C LYS A 284 -24.43 7.27 16.94
N GLU A 285 -25.39 7.10 17.82
CA GLU A 285 -26.14 8.21 18.40
C GLU A 285 -25.22 9.12 19.22
N ARG A 286 -25.29 10.43 18.91
CA ARG A 286 -24.44 11.47 19.51
C ARG A 286 -24.95 11.93 20.88
N LEU A 287 -26.24 11.74 21.11
CA LEU A 287 -26.92 11.98 22.37
C LEU A 287 -27.27 10.65 23.02
N LYS A 288 -27.34 10.64 24.35
CA LYS A 288 -27.90 9.48 25.06
C LYS A 288 -29.40 9.38 24.73
N LEU A 289 -29.92 8.15 24.64
CA LEU A 289 -31.34 7.88 24.38
C LEU A 289 -32.27 8.49 25.43
N ASP A 290 -31.77 8.65 26.66
CA ASP A 290 -32.59 9.06 27.81
C ASP A 290 -32.34 10.51 28.26
N ASP A 291 -31.44 11.27 27.61
CA ASP A 291 -30.98 12.55 28.16
C ASP A 291 -30.33 13.48 27.11
N THR A 292 -30.42 14.80 27.30
CA THR A 292 -29.77 15.83 26.44
C THR A 292 -28.23 15.80 26.49
N ASN A 293 -27.68 14.83 27.22
CA ASN A 293 -26.25 14.64 27.46
C ASN A 293 -25.56 13.92 26.29
N ILE A 294 -24.35 14.36 25.97
CA ILE A 294 -23.49 13.76 24.94
C ILE A 294 -23.12 12.31 25.33
N SER A 295 -23.15 11.41 24.34
CA SER A 295 -22.79 9.99 24.48
C SER A 295 -21.35 9.80 24.98
N GLU A 296 -21.14 8.83 25.87
CA GLU A 296 -19.83 8.55 26.48
C GLU A 296 -18.76 8.19 25.44
N TRP A 297 -19.11 7.43 24.39
CA TRP A 297 -18.18 7.13 23.30
C TRP A 297 -17.67 8.39 22.58
N LEU A 298 -18.49 9.44 22.49
CA LEU A 298 -18.15 10.69 21.85
C LEU A 298 -17.27 11.54 22.78
N LYS A 299 -17.53 11.52 24.09
CA LYS A 299 -16.67 12.14 25.11
C LYS A 299 -15.28 11.51 25.14
N SER A 300 -15.16 10.19 25.20
CA SER A 300 -13.86 9.50 25.21
C SER A 300 -13.07 9.71 23.93
N LYS A 301 -13.75 9.86 22.77
CA LYS A 301 -13.09 10.25 21.51
C LYS A 301 -12.61 11.70 21.53
N LEU A 302 -13.43 12.65 21.96
CA LEU A 302 -13.04 14.06 22.03
C LEU A 302 -11.89 14.28 23.02
N LEU A 303 -11.83 13.49 24.10
CA LEU A 303 -10.70 13.51 25.04
C LEU A 303 -9.39 12.96 24.43
N PHE A 304 -9.51 12.02 23.48
CA PHE A 304 -8.34 11.42 22.82
C PHE A 304 -7.77 12.29 21.69
N VAL A 305 -8.63 13.04 20.99
CA VAL A 305 -8.24 14.00 19.94
C VAL A 305 -7.54 15.20 20.56
#